data_AF-A0A2N9LUZ9-F1
#
_entry.id   AF-A0A2N9LUZ9-F1
#
_cell.length_a   1.000
_cell.length_b   1.000
_cell.length_c   1.000
_cell.angle_alpha   90.00
_cell.angle_beta   90.00
_cell.angle_gamma   90.00
#
_symmetry.space_group_name_H-M   'P 1'
#
loop_
_entity.id
_entity.type
_entity.pdbx_description
1 polymer ?
#
loop_
_entity_poly.entity_id
_entity_poly.type
_entity_poly.pdbx_seq_one_letter_code
_entity_poly.pdbx_strand_id
1 'polypeptide(L)'
;MLMNAFDVKDYQVQGPEWLATERFDISAKVPANITKEQFGLMIQKLLAGRFQMTYHHESREQAVYALVVAKGGSKLKAPDANDAGGGPGAMAVMGGGHLQARKIVAAGIASMLSTFVDRPVIDETGLTGFYQFTLNWAPEGASDASSGPTIYAAIQQELGLRLEPRKMLRKMLLDHVIIDHIEKVPTAN
;
A
#
# COMPACT_ATOMS: atom_id res chain seq x y z
N MET A 1 2.15 -15.13 12.91
CA MET A 1 3.23 -16.00 12.38
C MET A 1 3.25 -16.03 10.85
N LEU A 2 2.12 -16.29 10.18
CA LEU A 2 2.02 -16.28 8.70
C LEU A 2 2.47 -14.96 8.06
N MET A 3 2.02 -13.82 8.59
CA MET A 3 2.47 -12.49 8.13
C MET A 3 3.99 -12.33 8.15
N ASN A 4 4.66 -12.83 9.19
CA ASN A 4 6.11 -12.75 9.33
C ASN A 4 6.82 -13.74 8.41
N ALA A 5 6.20 -14.88 8.11
CA ALA A 5 6.74 -15.88 7.19
C ALA A 5 6.85 -15.35 5.76
N PHE A 6 5.84 -14.59 5.33
CA PHE A 6 5.71 -14.09 3.96
C PHE A 6 5.98 -12.60 3.80
N ASP A 7 6.26 -11.89 4.89
CA ASP A 7 6.37 -10.43 4.96
C ASP A 7 5.17 -9.68 4.36
N VAL A 8 3.97 -10.12 4.72
CA VAL A 8 2.71 -9.58 4.20
C VAL A 8 1.80 -9.06 5.33
N LYS A 9 0.84 -8.21 4.97
CA LYS A 9 -0.24 -7.74 5.87
C LYS A 9 -1.35 -8.79 5.99
N ASP A 10 -2.18 -8.65 7.03
CA ASP A 10 -3.26 -9.60 7.32
C ASP A 10 -4.21 -9.84 6.14
N TYR A 11 -4.64 -8.75 5.49
CA TYR A 11 -5.55 -8.80 4.35
C TYR A 11 -4.95 -9.47 3.09
N GLN A 12 -3.66 -9.81 3.10
CA GLN A 12 -2.96 -10.49 1.99
C GLN A 12 -2.85 -12.00 2.20
N VAL A 13 -3.22 -12.52 3.37
CA VAL A 13 -3.23 -13.96 3.65
C VAL A 13 -4.67 -14.45 3.63
N GLN A 14 -4.94 -15.48 2.85
CA GLN A 14 -6.20 -16.21 2.89
C GLN A 14 -5.93 -17.67 3.16
N GLY A 15 -6.83 -18.33 3.88
CA GLY A 15 -6.74 -19.75 4.18
C GLY A 15 -8.00 -20.24 4.87
N PRO A 16 -7.98 -21.47 5.40
CA PRO A 16 -9.11 -22.05 6.10
C PRO A 16 -9.62 -21.17 7.26
N GLU A 17 -10.93 -21.11 7.46
CA GLU A 17 -11.57 -20.21 8.46
C GLU A 17 -10.99 -20.34 9.87
N TRP A 18 -10.54 -21.55 10.25
CA TRP A 18 -9.97 -21.81 11.56
C TRP A 18 -8.67 -21.04 11.82
N LEU A 19 -7.95 -20.57 10.79
CA LEU A 19 -6.74 -19.75 10.96
C LEU A 19 -7.06 -18.40 11.63
N ALA A 20 -8.29 -17.89 11.49
CA ALA A 20 -8.69 -16.64 12.12
C ALA A 20 -8.90 -16.80 13.63
N THR A 21 -9.41 -17.96 14.06
CA THR A 21 -9.88 -18.21 15.43
C THR A 21 -8.89 -18.99 16.28
N GLU A 22 -8.20 -19.97 15.70
CA GLU A 22 -7.26 -20.82 16.44
C GLU A 22 -5.88 -20.16 16.54
N ARG A 23 -5.18 -20.45 17.63
CA ARG A 23 -3.83 -19.95 17.92
C ARG A 23 -2.97 -21.13 18.31
N PHE A 24 -1.74 -21.13 17.82
CA PHE A 24 -0.76 -22.17 18.09
C PHE A 24 0.51 -21.55 18.64
N ASP A 25 1.03 -22.13 19.72
CA ASP A 25 2.35 -21.81 20.24
C ASP A 25 3.38 -22.75 19.63
N ILE A 26 4.42 -22.16 19.03
CA ILE A 26 5.52 -22.89 18.42
C ILE A 26 6.81 -22.44 19.08
N SER A 27 7.43 -23.37 19.80
CA SER A 27 8.79 -23.19 20.30
C SER A 27 9.79 -23.75 19.29
N ALA A 28 10.72 -22.91 18.84
CA ALA A 28 11.77 -23.26 17.90
C ALA A 28 13.07 -22.55 18.27
N LYS A 29 14.20 -23.19 17.98
CA LYS A 29 15.53 -22.59 18.19
C LYS A 29 15.92 -21.77 16.98
N VAL A 30 16.33 -20.53 17.23
CA VAL A 30 16.72 -19.58 16.21
C VAL A 30 18.23 -19.34 16.31
N PRO A 31 19.02 -19.57 15.25
CA PRO A 31 20.45 -19.30 15.26
C PRO A 31 20.73 -17.79 15.37
N ALA A 32 21.87 -17.43 15.95
CA ALA A 32 22.27 -16.03 16.06
C ALA A 32 22.57 -15.43 14.67
N ASN A 33 22.38 -14.12 14.53
CA ASN A 33 22.79 -13.32 13.36
C ASN A 33 22.02 -13.59 12.04
N ILE A 34 20.72 -13.84 12.12
CA ILE A 34 19.86 -14.02 10.94
C ILE A 34 19.16 -12.73 10.52
N THR A 35 19.00 -12.57 9.20
CA THR A 35 18.19 -11.48 8.62
C THR A 35 16.70 -11.78 8.73
N LYS A 36 15.86 -10.74 8.58
CA LYS A 36 14.39 -10.89 8.57
C LYS A 36 13.91 -11.86 7.49
N GLU A 37 14.52 -11.80 6.31
CA GLU A 37 14.22 -12.69 5.18
C GLU A 37 14.55 -14.15 5.50
N GLN A 38 15.72 -14.38 6.10
CA GLN A 38 16.14 -15.71 6.55
C GLN A 38 15.19 -16.25 7.62
N PHE A 39 14.77 -15.41 8.56
CA PHE A 39 13.80 -15.77 9.58
C PHE A 39 12.44 -16.16 8.98
N GLY A 40 11.93 -15.38 8.02
CA GLY A 40 10.70 -15.69 7.30
C GLY A 40 10.76 -17.05 6.60
N LEU A 41 11.85 -17.34 5.89
CA LEU A 41 12.08 -18.63 5.22
C LEU A 41 12.13 -19.81 6.22
N MET A 42 12.72 -19.62 7.41
CA MET A 42 12.71 -20.65 8.44
C MET A 42 11.30 -20.95 8.95
N ILE A 43 10.47 -19.92 9.13
CA ILE A 43 9.06 -20.09 9.50
C ILE A 43 8.30 -20.84 8.41
N GLN A 44 8.48 -20.46 7.13
CA GLN A 44 7.84 -21.15 6.01
C GLN A 44 8.19 -22.64 6.00
N LYS A 45 9.48 -22.99 6.17
CA LYS A 45 9.93 -24.39 6.26
C LYS A 45 9.35 -25.13 7.46
N LEU A 46 9.27 -24.47 8.63
CA LEU A 46 8.68 -25.07 9.82
C LEU A 46 7.20 -25.37 9.60
N LEU A 47 6.44 -24.42 9.05
CA LEU A 47 5.02 -24.58 8.78
C LEU A 47 4.76 -25.66 7.72
N ALA A 48 5.58 -25.70 6.66
CA ALA A 48 5.52 -26.76 5.65
C ALA A 48 5.82 -28.15 6.25
N GLY A 49 6.82 -28.27 7.12
CA GLY A 49 7.19 -29.55 7.72
C GLY A 49 6.21 -30.01 8.81
N ARG A 50 5.85 -29.13 9.74
CA ARG A 50 5.04 -29.48 10.92
C ARG A 50 3.55 -29.52 10.63
N PHE A 51 3.05 -28.58 9.83
CA PHE A 51 1.62 -28.44 9.58
C PHE A 51 1.26 -28.84 8.14
N GLN A 52 2.20 -29.47 7.42
CA GLN A 52 2.04 -29.87 6.01
C GLN A 52 1.52 -28.70 5.14
N MET A 53 1.93 -27.48 5.48
CA MET A 53 1.38 -26.28 4.86
C MET A 53 1.78 -26.20 3.38
N THR A 54 0.80 -26.13 2.50
CA THR A 54 0.98 -25.81 1.07
C THR A 54 0.33 -24.48 0.76
N TYR A 55 0.94 -23.72 -0.15
CA TYR A 55 0.47 -22.41 -0.53
C TYR A 55 0.84 -22.10 -1.97
N HIS A 56 0.13 -21.14 -2.56
CA HIS A 56 0.51 -20.51 -3.81
C HIS A 56 0.29 -19.00 -3.74
N HIS A 57 0.97 -18.29 -4.64
CA HIS A 57 0.75 -16.86 -4.85
C HIS A 57 -0.35 -16.69 -5.88
N GLU A 58 -1.38 -15.94 -5.54
CA GLU A 58 -2.48 -15.65 -6.46
C GLU A 58 -2.40 -14.22 -6.98
N SER A 59 -2.42 -14.08 -8.30
CA SER A 59 -2.60 -12.78 -8.95
C SER A 59 -4.08 -12.55 -9.19
N ARG A 60 -4.68 -11.60 -8.47
CA ARG A 60 -6.06 -11.17 -8.69
C ARG A 60 -6.09 -9.89 -9.52
N GLU A 61 -7.01 -9.84 -10.48
CA GLU A 61 -7.36 -8.59 -11.14
C GLU A 61 -8.13 -7.71 -10.16
N GLN A 62 -7.70 -6.45 -10.03
CA GLN A 62 -8.45 -5.47 -9.25
C GLN A 62 -8.63 -4.19 -10.05
N ALA A 63 -9.79 -3.57 -9.85
CA ALA A 63 -10.00 -2.21 -10.32
C ALA A 63 -9.17 -1.24 -9.46
N VAL A 64 -8.24 -0.57 -10.12
CA VAL A 64 -7.32 0.42 -9.55
C VAL A 64 -7.49 1.74 -10.30
N TYR A 65 -6.92 2.81 -9.77
CA TYR A 65 -6.70 4.02 -10.53
C TYR A 65 -5.23 4.10 -10.94
N ALA A 66 -4.96 4.36 -12.20
CA ALA A 66 -3.63 4.78 -12.66
C ALA A 66 -3.52 6.30 -12.51
N LEU A 67 -2.52 6.77 -11.76
CA LEU A 67 -2.16 8.17 -11.68
C LEU A 67 -1.28 8.51 -12.88
N VAL A 68 -1.80 9.36 -13.76
CA VAL A 68 -1.13 9.76 -15.01
C VAL A 68 -1.00 11.26 -15.08
N VAL A 69 -0.08 11.75 -15.91
CA VAL A 69 0.04 13.18 -16.20
C VAL A 69 -1.15 13.62 -17.07
N ALA A 70 -1.85 14.68 -16.66
CA ALA A 70 -2.98 15.22 -17.40
C ALA A 70 -2.54 15.87 -18.72
N LYS A 71 -3.48 16.11 -19.64
CA LYS A 71 -3.22 16.72 -20.97
C LYS A 71 -2.53 18.10 -20.94
N GLY A 72 -2.43 18.74 -19.77
CA GLY A 72 -1.74 20.01 -19.55
C GLY A 72 -0.33 19.90 -18.94
N GLY A 73 0.18 18.68 -18.74
CA GLY A 73 1.46 18.45 -18.07
C GLY A 73 1.37 18.49 -16.54
N SER A 74 2.44 18.03 -15.90
CA SER A 74 2.57 18.07 -14.43
C SER A 74 2.75 19.51 -13.97
N LYS A 75 1.97 19.91 -12.96
CA LYS A 75 2.12 21.20 -12.25
C LYS A 75 2.89 21.06 -10.94
N LEU A 76 3.42 19.86 -10.65
CA LEU A 76 4.23 19.62 -9.47
C LEU A 76 5.50 20.46 -9.50
N LYS A 77 5.84 21.06 -8.36
CA LYS A 77 7.04 21.86 -8.21
C LYS A 77 8.16 21.03 -7.59
N ALA A 78 9.40 21.33 -7.94
CA ALA A 78 10.54 20.80 -7.21
C ALA A 78 10.49 21.30 -5.75
N PRO A 79 10.96 20.51 -4.77
CA PRO A 79 11.01 20.92 -3.38
C PRO A 79 11.91 22.15 -3.21
N ASP A 80 11.52 23.05 -2.31
CA ASP A 80 12.33 24.20 -1.96
C ASP A 80 13.65 23.77 -1.29
N ALA A 81 14.78 24.27 -1.83
CA ALA A 81 16.12 23.89 -1.37
C ALA A 81 16.42 24.29 0.10
N ASN A 82 15.65 25.24 0.64
CA ASN A 82 15.79 25.76 2.01
C ASN A 82 14.82 25.14 3.03
N ASP A 83 13.93 24.22 2.62
CA ASP A 83 12.99 23.60 3.57
C ASP A 83 13.69 22.45 4.32
N ALA A 84 14.38 22.80 5.41
CA ALA A 84 15.05 21.87 6.31
C ALA A 84 14.09 21.07 7.22
N GLY A 85 12.78 21.33 7.13
CA GLY A 85 11.77 20.85 8.05
C GLY A 85 10.92 19.71 7.50
N GLY A 86 11.50 18.52 7.34
CA GLY A 86 10.70 17.31 7.10
C GLY A 86 11.50 16.20 6.46
N GLY A 87 11.67 15.08 7.18
CA GLY A 87 12.20 13.86 6.59
C GLY A 87 11.40 13.39 5.36
N PRO A 88 11.91 12.42 4.59
CA PRO A 88 11.16 11.82 3.48
C PRO A 88 9.75 11.41 3.95
N GLY A 89 8.70 12.00 3.38
CA GLY A 89 7.31 11.73 3.78
C GLY A 89 6.71 12.66 4.84
N ALA A 90 7.34 13.80 5.17
CA ALA A 90 6.75 14.81 6.04
C ALA A 90 5.54 15.49 5.38
N MET A 91 4.36 14.90 5.61
CA MET A 91 3.06 15.48 5.33
C MET A 91 2.74 16.49 6.43
N ALA A 92 2.79 17.78 6.11
CA ALA A 92 2.46 18.83 7.05
C ALA A 92 0.99 19.19 6.83
N VAL A 93 0.12 18.80 7.77
CA VAL A 93 -1.31 19.13 7.83
C VAL A 93 -2.21 18.25 6.95
N MET A 94 -2.98 17.40 7.62
CA MET A 94 -4.13 16.67 7.09
C MET A 94 -5.36 17.13 7.87
N GLY A 95 -6.28 17.86 7.24
CA GLY A 95 -7.52 18.28 7.87
C GLY A 95 -8.39 19.15 6.97
N GLY A 96 -9.69 18.87 6.93
CA GLY A 96 -10.69 19.78 6.34
C GLY A 96 -10.58 20.03 4.83
N GLY A 97 -10.03 19.08 4.06
CA GLY A 97 -9.85 19.26 2.61
C GLY A 97 -8.60 20.04 2.22
N HIS A 98 -7.64 20.20 3.13
CA HIS A 98 -6.31 20.75 2.86
C HIS A 98 -5.24 19.68 3.04
N LEU A 99 -4.28 19.66 2.11
CA LEU A 99 -3.12 18.79 2.17
C LEU A 99 -1.90 19.49 1.60
N GLN A 100 -0.81 19.46 2.35
CA GLN A 100 0.48 19.96 1.89
C GLN A 100 1.53 18.85 1.96
N ALA A 101 2.19 18.61 0.83
CA ALA A 101 3.35 17.74 0.71
C ALA A 101 4.57 18.59 0.36
N ARG A 102 5.64 18.50 1.16
CA ARG A 102 6.86 19.29 0.97
C ARG A 102 7.96 18.53 0.23
N LYS A 103 8.01 17.21 0.41
CA LYS A 103 9.00 16.35 -0.24
C LYS A 103 8.45 14.93 -0.41
N ILE A 104 7.95 14.65 -1.60
CA ILE A 104 7.33 13.35 -1.92
C ILE A 104 7.70 12.92 -3.35
N VAL A 105 7.96 11.63 -3.53
CA VAL A 105 8.13 11.01 -4.86
C VAL A 105 6.75 10.69 -5.45
N ALA A 106 6.64 10.54 -6.77
CA ALA A 106 5.36 10.30 -7.42
C ALA A 106 4.62 9.04 -6.90
N ALA A 107 5.34 7.95 -6.62
CA ALA A 107 4.79 6.77 -5.95
C ALA A 107 4.19 7.05 -4.56
N GLY A 108 4.77 8.00 -3.82
CA GLY A 108 4.25 8.47 -2.54
C GLY A 108 2.95 9.24 -2.70
N ILE A 109 2.82 10.04 -3.78
CA ILE A 109 1.58 10.74 -4.12
C ILE A 109 0.47 9.72 -4.38
N ALA A 110 0.73 8.69 -5.18
CA ALA A 110 -0.23 7.62 -5.45
C ALA A 110 -0.65 6.87 -4.17
N SER A 111 0.32 6.49 -3.33
CA SER A 111 0.05 5.81 -2.05
C SER A 111 -0.81 6.66 -1.12
N MET A 112 -0.57 7.97 -1.10
CA MET A 112 -1.35 8.92 -0.31
C MET A 112 -2.75 9.16 -0.87
N LEU A 113 -2.91 9.33 -2.19
CA LEU A 113 -4.23 9.51 -2.80
C LEU A 113 -5.11 8.28 -2.57
N SER A 114 -4.52 7.09 -2.48
CA SER A 114 -5.22 5.83 -2.16
C SER A 114 -5.93 5.85 -0.81
N THR A 115 -5.60 6.77 0.12
CA THR A 115 -6.31 6.90 1.40
C THR A 115 -7.60 7.72 1.30
N PHE A 116 -7.75 8.49 0.22
CA PHE A 116 -8.89 9.38 -0.01
C PHE A 116 -9.88 8.90 -1.07
N VAL A 117 -9.49 7.89 -1.87
CA VAL A 117 -10.35 7.28 -2.88
C VAL A 117 -10.68 5.84 -2.51
N ASP A 118 -11.72 5.28 -3.12
CA ASP A 118 -12.26 3.94 -2.84
C ASP A 118 -11.36 2.79 -3.35
N ARG A 119 -10.31 3.10 -4.11
CA ARG A 119 -9.47 2.10 -4.80
C ARG A 119 -7.99 2.43 -4.70
N PRO A 120 -7.11 1.42 -4.74
CA PRO A 120 -5.67 1.65 -4.84
C PRO A 120 -5.32 2.50 -6.06
N VAL A 121 -4.38 3.43 -5.86
CA VAL A 121 -3.85 4.33 -6.90
C VAL A 121 -2.40 3.95 -7.19
N ILE A 122 -2.08 3.76 -8.47
CA ILE A 122 -0.77 3.31 -8.95
C ILE A 122 -0.10 4.44 -9.71
N ASP A 123 1.18 4.68 -9.45
CA ASP A 123 1.94 5.69 -10.19
C ASP A 123 2.31 5.21 -11.60
N GLU A 124 1.70 5.82 -12.63
CA GLU A 124 2.06 5.70 -14.04
C GLU A 124 2.45 7.08 -14.63
N THR A 125 2.88 8.01 -13.78
CA THR A 125 3.23 9.37 -14.21
C THR A 125 4.59 9.43 -14.91
N GLY A 126 5.48 8.48 -14.62
CA GLY A 126 6.87 8.47 -15.10
C GLY A 126 7.77 9.51 -14.42
N LEU A 127 7.30 10.14 -13.35
CA LEU A 127 8.01 11.21 -12.65
C LEU A 127 8.96 10.64 -11.58
N THR A 128 10.27 10.84 -11.75
CA THR A 128 11.31 10.26 -10.87
C THR A 128 11.87 11.23 -9.83
N GLY A 129 11.43 12.49 -9.85
CA GLY A 129 11.90 13.53 -8.93
C GLY A 129 11.22 13.50 -7.55
N PHE A 130 11.71 14.39 -6.68
CA PHE A 130 10.95 14.83 -5.52
C PHE A 130 10.10 16.02 -5.90
N TYR A 131 8.92 16.10 -5.30
CA TYR A 131 7.96 17.15 -5.57
C TYR A 131 7.38 17.72 -4.29
N GLN A 132 6.96 18.98 -4.39
CA GLN A 132 6.15 19.67 -3.41
C GLN A 132 4.86 20.16 -4.06
N PHE A 133 3.78 20.15 -3.29
CA PHE A 133 2.50 20.68 -3.70
C PHE A 133 1.59 20.95 -2.51
N THR A 134 0.59 21.77 -2.78
CA THR A 134 -0.54 22.01 -1.89
C THR A 134 -1.80 21.65 -2.65
N LEU A 135 -2.66 20.84 -2.06
CA LEU A 135 -3.93 20.41 -2.61
C LEU A 135 -5.05 20.90 -1.69
N ASN A 136 -6.05 21.53 -2.29
CA ASN A 136 -7.25 22.01 -1.62
C ASN A 136 -8.47 21.42 -2.31
N TRP A 137 -9.37 20.81 -1.56
CA TRP A 137 -10.64 20.27 -2.05
C TRP A 137 -11.73 20.45 -1.01
N ALA A 138 -12.99 20.36 -1.42
CA ALA A 138 -14.11 20.38 -0.49
C ALA A 138 -14.21 19.04 0.27
N PRO A 139 -14.39 19.03 1.61
CA PRO A 139 -14.64 17.81 2.36
C PRO A 139 -15.96 17.16 1.91
N GLU A 140 -15.99 15.82 1.87
CA GLU A 140 -17.21 15.06 1.59
C GLU A 140 -18.29 15.38 2.64
N GLY A 141 -19.49 15.75 2.18
CA GLY A 141 -20.62 16.11 3.04
C GLY A 141 -20.84 17.62 3.25
N ALA A 142 -20.02 18.49 2.64
CA ALA A 142 -20.31 19.93 2.60
C ALA A 142 -21.52 20.19 1.68
N SER A 143 -22.64 20.60 2.28
CA SER A 143 -23.97 20.69 1.66
C SER A 143 -24.22 21.96 0.83
N ASP A 144 -23.24 22.84 0.67
CA ASP A 144 -23.39 24.08 -0.10
C ASP A 144 -22.80 23.97 -1.51
N ALA A 145 -23.51 24.53 -2.50
CA ALA A 145 -23.10 24.61 -3.90
C ALA A 145 -21.85 25.48 -4.15
N SER A 146 -21.30 26.10 -3.11
CA SER A 146 -20.04 26.86 -3.06
C SER A 146 -18.87 26.05 -2.47
N SER A 147 -19.09 24.78 -2.15
CA SER A 147 -18.04 23.85 -1.73
C SER A 147 -17.10 23.61 -2.91
N GLY A 148 -15.81 23.94 -2.76
CA GLY A 148 -14.78 23.92 -3.80
C GLY A 148 -14.61 22.61 -4.60
N PRO A 149 -13.57 22.49 -5.43
CA PRO A 149 -13.43 21.35 -6.33
C PRO A 149 -13.43 20.03 -5.56
N THR A 150 -14.03 18.99 -6.16
CA THR A 150 -13.90 17.62 -5.66
C THR A 150 -12.43 17.20 -5.67
N ILE A 151 -12.05 16.20 -4.88
CA ILE A 151 -10.66 15.72 -4.85
C ILE A 151 -10.14 15.36 -6.26
N TYR A 152 -10.99 14.76 -7.11
CA TYR A 152 -10.65 14.45 -8.50
C TYR A 152 -10.36 15.69 -9.34
N ALA A 153 -11.20 16.73 -9.20
CA ALA A 153 -11.01 17.99 -9.91
C ALA A 153 -9.77 18.74 -9.38
N ALA A 154 -9.54 18.73 -8.06
CA ALA A 154 -8.39 19.36 -7.42
C ALA A 154 -7.08 18.72 -7.89
N ILE A 155 -7.00 17.38 -7.97
CA ILE A 155 -5.80 16.68 -8.48
C ILE A 155 -5.47 17.15 -9.91
N GLN A 156 -6.49 17.32 -10.76
CA GLN A 156 -6.29 17.78 -12.13
C GLN A 156 -5.94 19.26 -12.23
N GLN A 157 -6.59 20.11 -11.45
CA GLN A 157 -6.41 21.55 -11.51
C GLN A 157 -5.10 22.00 -10.85
N GLU A 158 -4.76 21.45 -9.69
CA GLU A 158 -3.61 21.87 -8.88
C GLU A 158 -2.34 21.09 -9.23
N LEU A 159 -2.43 19.77 -9.41
CA LEU A 159 -1.25 18.92 -9.64
C LEU A 159 -0.98 18.67 -11.13
N GLY A 160 -1.98 18.91 -11.99
CA GLY A 160 -1.88 18.53 -13.41
C GLY A 160 -1.79 17.01 -13.60
N LEU A 161 -2.32 16.24 -12.64
CA LEU A 161 -2.38 14.78 -12.69
C LEU A 161 -3.83 14.33 -12.85
N ARG A 162 -4.05 13.07 -13.23
CA ARG A 162 -5.39 12.51 -13.37
C ARG A 162 -5.42 11.06 -12.91
N LEU A 163 -6.54 10.67 -12.33
CA LEU A 163 -6.84 9.28 -12.01
C LEU A 163 -7.60 8.65 -13.18
N GLU A 164 -7.05 7.58 -13.75
CA GLU A 164 -7.67 6.78 -14.80
C GLU A 164 -8.12 5.43 -14.25
N PRO A 165 -9.41 5.06 -14.33
CA PRO A 165 -9.85 3.74 -13.93
C PRO A 165 -9.17 2.68 -14.81
N ARG A 166 -8.50 1.71 -14.19
CA ARG A 166 -7.90 0.57 -14.89
C ARG A 166 -8.19 -0.73 -14.16
N LYS A 167 -8.25 -1.80 -14.93
CA LYS A 167 -8.15 -3.16 -14.39
C LYS A 167 -6.70 -3.56 -14.49
N MET A 168 -6.07 -3.85 -13.37
CA MET A 168 -4.67 -4.26 -13.34
C MET A 168 -4.56 -5.56 -12.55
N LEU A 169 -3.74 -6.48 -13.07
CA LEU A 169 -3.29 -7.65 -12.32
C LEU A 169 -2.43 -7.16 -11.17
N ARG A 170 -2.87 -7.39 -9.93
CA ARG A 170 -2.25 -6.91 -8.69
C ARG A 170 -0.85 -7.48 -8.42
N LYS A 171 -0.25 -8.24 -9.33
CA LYS A 171 1.08 -8.86 -9.17
C LYS A 171 2.17 -7.83 -8.79
N MET A 172 1.98 -6.55 -9.11
CA MET A 172 2.96 -5.48 -8.85
C MET A 172 2.92 -4.85 -7.45
N LEU A 173 1.89 -5.04 -6.62
CA LEU A 173 1.70 -4.16 -5.45
C LEU A 173 1.51 -4.88 -4.12
N LEU A 174 0.98 -6.10 -4.12
CA LEU A 174 0.72 -6.88 -2.90
C LEU A 174 0.78 -8.36 -3.28
N ASP A 175 1.77 -9.11 -2.78
CA ASP A 175 1.77 -10.57 -2.84
C ASP A 175 0.57 -11.08 -2.02
N HIS A 176 -0.37 -11.80 -2.65
CA HIS A 176 -1.44 -12.52 -1.95
C HIS A 176 -0.99 -13.96 -1.77
N VAL A 177 -0.95 -14.41 -0.52
CA VAL A 177 -0.57 -15.77 -0.18
C VAL A 177 -1.84 -16.55 0.16
N ILE A 178 -2.17 -17.52 -0.68
CA ILE A 178 -3.28 -18.42 -0.46
C ILE A 178 -2.74 -19.70 0.16
N ILE A 179 -3.18 -19.98 1.38
CA ILE A 179 -2.88 -21.24 2.07
C ILE A 179 -3.88 -22.28 1.58
N ASP A 180 -3.44 -23.13 0.65
CA ASP A 180 -4.24 -24.20 0.06
C ASP A 180 -4.59 -25.28 1.08
N HIS A 181 -3.61 -25.61 1.90
CA HIS A 181 -3.74 -26.63 2.91
C HIS A 181 -2.84 -26.31 4.10
N ILE A 182 -3.36 -26.57 5.28
CA ILE A 182 -2.60 -26.58 6.53
C ILE A 182 -3.34 -27.50 7.49
N GLU A 183 -2.62 -28.38 8.16
CA GLU A 183 -3.19 -29.26 9.16
C GLU A 183 -3.40 -28.50 10.47
N LYS A 184 -4.46 -28.83 11.22
CA LYS A 184 -4.69 -28.26 12.56
C LYS A 184 -3.79 -28.89 13.62
N VAL A 185 -3.37 -30.13 13.41
CA VAL A 185 -2.55 -30.88 14.35
C VAL A 185 -1.15 -30.95 13.75
N PRO A 186 -0.13 -30.36 14.39
CA PRO A 186 1.23 -30.48 13.90
C PRO A 186 1.72 -31.93 14.02
N THR A 187 2.56 -32.35 13.08
CA THR A 187 3.32 -33.60 13.21
C THR A 187 4.20 -33.56 14.45
N ALA A 188 4.31 -34.69 15.14
CA ALA A 188 5.06 -34.80 16.38
C ALA A 188 6.55 -34.49 16.18
N ASN A 189 7.18 -33.91 17.21
CA ASN A 189 8.61 -33.55 17.22
C ASN A 189 9.54 -34.75 17.32
#